data_AF-A0A1Q7FJ27-F1
#
_entry.id   AF-A0A1Q7FJ27-F1
#
_cell.length_a   1.000
_cell.length_b   1.000
_cell.length_c   1.000
_cell.angle_alpha   90.00
_cell.angle_beta   90.00
_cell.angle_gamma   90.00
#
_symmetry.space_group_name_H-M   'P 1'
#
loop_
_entity.id
_entity.type
_entity.pdbx_description
1 polymer ?
#
loop_
_entity_poly.entity_id
_entity_poly.type
_entity_poly.pdbx_seq_one_letter_code
_entity_poly.pdbx_strand_id
1 'polypeptide(L)'
;MSGQGVGRDEPARKTPVRERAGRLAGRVLEERLALSDPPVVTEDLVKQVIRAQVVADVLNIHPDLVTVRTGFDTERNVHTGASGTYASQFAVSGLSAVHGAAQKLKTEMKRLAAFLLKTGEENLEFGMGQQGPQIRTKDSRNFVNYWQLANVVNVNSAVLPEELYELTLNCRYVWRAPFKVPDKEKKYGSLTLTYASQLHIAVVEIDRDTFIPHILDYVAVDDCGKVINPPIVEGQVYGATAHGIGAALMESCVYDAVGNMLTATFSDYTPITAMNMPNVKYAHIETPSPHSYSGAKGMGEGGAAPIHTISAALQDALYSSGILVTDSFNNADTLYRAVVKKEIYQAGDLVKMEKRA
;
A
#
# COMPACT_ATOMS: atom_id res chain seq x y z
N MET A 1 37.48 40.52 -51.03
CA MET A 1 36.57 41.57 -50.53
C MET A 1 35.27 40.87 -50.13
N SER A 2 34.68 40.96 -48.96
CA SER A 2 34.93 41.60 -47.67
C SER A 2 33.68 41.24 -46.85
N GLY A 3 33.79 40.80 -45.60
CA GLY A 3 32.62 40.75 -44.71
C GLY A 3 32.68 39.65 -43.67
N GLN A 4 33.25 39.97 -42.51
CA GLN A 4 33.30 39.16 -41.30
C GLN A 4 31.90 38.98 -40.68
N GLY A 5 31.61 37.77 -40.20
CA GLY A 5 30.55 37.47 -39.24
C GLY A 5 31.15 36.62 -38.12
N VAL A 6 31.45 37.28 -37.00
CA VAL A 6 32.05 36.71 -35.78
C VAL A 6 31.03 35.81 -35.08
N GLY A 7 31.19 34.49 -35.20
CA GLY A 7 30.52 33.51 -34.35
C GLY A 7 31.27 33.38 -33.03
N ARG A 8 30.65 33.80 -31.92
CA ARG A 8 31.20 33.72 -30.57
C ARG A 8 31.25 32.25 -30.14
N ASP A 9 32.44 31.80 -29.73
CA ASP A 9 32.61 30.58 -28.94
C ASP A 9 31.86 30.73 -27.61
N GLU A 10 30.76 30.01 -27.45
CA GLU A 10 30.14 29.81 -26.13
C GLU A 10 31.03 28.89 -25.30
N PRO A 11 31.47 29.30 -24.09
CA PRO A 11 32.22 28.41 -23.23
C PRO A 11 31.29 27.30 -22.75
N ALA A 12 31.69 26.04 -23.00
CA ALA A 12 31.05 24.86 -22.44
C ALA A 12 30.78 25.10 -20.94
N ARG A 13 29.49 25.13 -20.56
CA ARG A 13 29.05 25.21 -19.16
C ARG A 13 29.74 24.08 -18.39
N LYS A 14 30.82 24.40 -17.68
CA LYS A 14 31.42 23.51 -16.70
C LYS A 14 30.37 23.27 -15.63
N THR A 15 29.70 22.12 -15.68
CA THR A 15 28.91 21.62 -14.57
C THR A 15 29.81 21.69 -13.32
N PRO A 16 29.39 22.37 -12.23
CA PRO A 16 30.21 22.48 -11.04
C PRO A 16 30.59 21.07 -10.57
N VAL A 17 31.86 20.85 -10.20
CA VAL A 17 32.35 19.56 -9.72
C VAL A 17 31.50 19.02 -8.54
N ARG A 18 30.85 19.91 -7.77
CA ARG A 18 29.85 19.58 -6.74
C ARG A 18 28.61 18.84 -7.27
N GLU A 19 28.12 19.18 -8.46
CA GLU A 19 26.96 18.50 -9.07
C GLU A 19 27.32 17.12 -9.64
N ARG A 20 28.54 16.93 -10.15
CA ARG A 20 29.03 15.60 -10.58
C ARG A 20 29.35 14.70 -9.39
N ALA A 21 29.93 15.24 -8.32
CA ALA A 21 30.15 14.51 -7.08
C ALA A 21 28.83 14.12 -6.40
N GLY A 22 27.82 15.01 -6.41
CA GLY A 22 26.47 14.71 -5.92
C GLY A 22 25.75 13.63 -6.73
N ARG A 23 25.92 13.61 -8.05
CA ARG A 23 25.35 12.56 -8.93
C ARG A 23 26.09 11.22 -8.87
N LEU A 24 27.40 11.21 -8.60
CA LEU A 24 28.15 9.97 -8.39
C LEU A 24 27.88 9.35 -7.01
N ALA A 25 27.74 10.18 -5.97
CA ALA A 25 27.50 9.74 -4.60
C ALA A 25 26.02 9.44 -4.30
N GLY A 26 25.09 9.82 -5.18
CA GLY A 26 23.66 9.50 -5.08
C GLY A 26 23.29 8.05 -5.43
N ARG A 27 24.27 7.15 -5.66
CA ARG A 27 24.04 5.73 -5.97
C ARG A 27 24.16 4.79 -4.75
N VAL A 28 24.01 5.30 -3.53
CA VAL A 28 24.34 4.55 -2.28
C VAL A 28 23.12 3.93 -1.59
N LEU A 29 21.97 3.87 -2.24
CA LEU A 29 20.90 2.95 -1.86
C LEU A 29 20.33 2.34 -3.14
N GLU A 30 20.91 1.23 -3.55
CA GLU A 30 20.22 0.34 -4.49
C GLU A 30 19.44 -0.67 -3.65
N GLU A 31 18.20 -0.31 -3.31
CA GLU A 31 17.23 -1.24 -2.73
C GLU A 31 17.04 -2.42 -3.68
N ARG A 32 17.63 -3.58 -3.36
CA ARG A 32 17.30 -4.86 -3.97
C ARG A 32 16.20 -5.53 -3.15
N LEU A 33 15.03 -4.90 -3.20
CA LEU A 33 13.81 -5.38 -2.56
C LEU A 33 13.01 -6.28 -3.49
N ALA A 34 12.48 -7.34 -2.89
CA ALA A 34 11.60 -8.29 -3.54
C ALA A 34 10.13 -7.90 -3.37
N LEU A 35 9.72 -6.87 -4.10
CA LEU A 35 8.32 -6.46 -4.23
C LEU A 35 8.10 -6.03 -5.68
N SER A 36 7.21 -6.73 -6.37
CA SER A 36 6.93 -6.61 -7.80
C SER A 36 5.57 -5.98 -8.03
N ASP A 37 5.50 -5.07 -8.99
CA ASP A 37 4.26 -4.58 -9.59
C ASP A 37 4.37 -4.64 -11.13
N PRO A 38 3.37 -5.18 -11.85
CA PRO A 38 3.06 -4.67 -13.19
C PRO A 38 2.54 -3.22 -13.06
N PRO A 39 2.80 -2.33 -14.03
CA PRO A 39 2.60 -0.90 -13.86
C PRO A 39 1.11 -0.55 -13.74
N VAL A 40 0.64 -0.31 -12.51
CA VAL A 40 -0.56 0.48 -12.22
C VAL A 40 -0.07 1.73 -11.50
N VAL A 41 -0.01 2.84 -12.24
CA VAL A 41 0.72 4.08 -11.89
C VAL A 41 0.38 4.64 -10.49
N THR A 42 -0.81 4.37 -9.96
CA THR A 42 -1.27 4.86 -8.65
C THR A 42 -0.76 4.03 -7.46
N GLU A 43 -0.69 2.70 -7.58
CA GLU A 43 -0.32 1.82 -6.46
C GLU A 43 1.20 1.82 -6.22
N ASP A 44 1.98 1.88 -7.30
CA ASP A 44 3.43 2.01 -7.27
C ASP A 44 3.87 3.29 -6.53
N LEU A 45 3.16 4.40 -6.77
CA LEU A 45 3.46 5.70 -6.16
C LEU A 45 3.18 5.70 -4.65
N VAL A 46 2.04 5.12 -4.23
CA VAL A 46 1.69 4.96 -2.80
C VAL A 46 2.78 4.17 -2.08
N LYS A 47 3.20 3.03 -2.66
CA LYS A 47 4.28 2.22 -2.08
C LYS A 47 5.59 2.97 -2.05
N GLN A 48 5.90 3.75 -3.09
CA GLN A 48 7.13 4.55 -3.15
C GLN A 48 7.25 5.49 -1.94
N VAL A 49 6.18 6.25 -1.66
CA VAL A 49 6.11 7.17 -0.53
C VAL A 49 6.30 6.43 0.79
N ILE A 50 5.57 5.32 0.97
CA ILE A 50 5.63 4.56 2.22
C ILE A 50 7.01 3.91 2.42
N ARG A 51 7.65 3.35 1.39
CA ARG A 51 9.02 2.79 1.51
C ARG A 51 10.01 3.88 1.92
N ALA A 52 9.92 5.05 1.29
CA ALA A 52 10.77 6.19 1.61
C ALA A 52 10.61 6.62 3.08
N GLN A 53 9.38 6.70 3.57
CA GLN A 53 9.09 7.00 4.99
C GLN A 53 9.74 6.00 5.94
N VAL A 54 9.61 4.69 5.68
CA VAL A 54 10.20 3.65 6.54
C VAL A 54 11.73 3.75 6.60
N VAL A 55 12.39 3.93 5.45
CA VAL A 55 13.85 4.10 5.41
C VAL A 55 14.28 5.38 6.12
N ALA A 56 13.55 6.47 5.89
CA ALA A 56 13.81 7.76 6.50
C ALA A 56 13.69 7.71 8.02
N ASP A 57 12.67 7.04 8.55
CA ASP A 57 12.46 6.84 9.99
C ASP A 57 13.61 6.03 10.61
N VAL A 58 14.03 4.94 9.95
CA VAL A 58 15.14 4.10 10.43
C VAL A 58 16.44 4.90 10.49
N LEU A 59 16.71 5.72 9.47
CA LEU A 59 17.93 6.51 9.34
C LEU A 59 17.83 7.91 9.97
N ASN A 60 16.68 8.28 10.53
CA ASN A 60 16.38 9.61 11.08
C ASN A 60 16.72 10.78 10.11
N ILE A 61 16.26 10.68 8.86
CA ILE A 61 16.47 11.69 7.80
C ILE A 61 15.15 12.13 7.19
N HIS A 62 15.18 13.14 6.30
CA HIS A 62 14.00 13.52 5.54
C HIS A 62 13.68 12.49 4.43
N PRO A 63 12.41 12.09 4.21
CA PRO A 63 12.03 11.11 3.18
C PRO A 63 12.43 11.52 1.75
N ASP A 64 12.49 12.81 1.43
CA ASP A 64 12.95 13.29 0.11
C ASP A 64 14.42 12.93 -0.21
N LEU A 65 15.20 12.56 0.80
CA LEU A 65 16.57 12.07 0.63
C LEU A 65 16.61 10.58 0.27
N VAL A 66 15.47 9.89 0.29
CA VAL A 66 15.34 8.48 -0.07
C VAL A 66 14.74 8.39 -1.46
N THR A 67 15.54 7.90 -2.41
CA THR A 67 15.04 7.58 -3.75
C THR A 67 14.61 6.13 -3.78
N VAL A 68 13.31 5.90 -3.95
CA VAL A 68 12.76 4.57 -4.19
C VAL A 68 12.51 4.42 -5.69
N ARG A 69 13.04 3.36 -6.30
CA ARG A 69 12.77 3.04 -7.70
C ARG A 69 11.37 2.42 -7.83
N THR A 70 10.61 2.93 -8.79
CA THR A 70 9.26 2.45 -9.12
C THR A 70 9.29 1.42 -10.24
N GLY A 71 8.24 0.60 -10.32
CA GLY A 71 8.12 -0.47 -11.30
C GLY A 71 8.94 -1.72 -10.95
N PHE A 72 8.79 -2.74 -11.80
CA PHE A 72 9.43 -4.04 -11.62
C PHE A 72 10.24 -4.44 -12.84
N ASP A 73 11.51 -4.80 -12.60
CA ASP A 73 12.42 -5.34 -13.60
C ASP A 73 13.01 -6.63 -13.04
N THR A 74 12.68 -7.78 -13.63
CA THR A 74 13.18 -9.09 -13.17
C THR A 74 14.70 -9.23 -13.26
N GLU A 75 15.37 -8.41 -14.08
CA GLU A 75 16.83 -8.36 -14.17
C GLU A 75 17.45 -7.75 -12.90
N ARG A 76 16.73 -6.83 -12.24
CA ARG A 76 17.29 -5.95 -11.21
C ARG A 76 16.64 -6.15 -9.84
N ASN A 77 15.35 -6.45 -9.82
CA ASN A 77 14.58 -6.72 -8.62
C ASN A 77 14.76 -8.17 -8.20
N VAL A 78 15.04 -8.37 -6.92
CA VAL A 78 14.96 -9.71 -6.32
C VAL A 78 13.52 -10.17 -6.45
N HIS A 79 13.28 -11.43 -6.79
CA HIS A 79 11.91 -11.95 -6.83
C HIS A 79 11.86 -13.41 -6.38
N THR A 80 10.66 -13.80 -6.00
CA THR A 80 10.20 -15.13 -5.58
C THR A 80 8.86 -15.36 -6.24
N GLY A 81 8.34 -16.59 -6.21
CA GLY A 81 6.99 -16.88 -6.73
C GLY A 81 5.86 -16.08 -6.06
N ALA A 82 6.13 -15.39 -4.95
CA ALA A 82 5.16 -14.58 -4.22
C ALA A 82 5.51 -13.08 -4.17
N SER A 83 6.34 -12.59 -5.09
CA SER A 83 6.80 -11.19 -5.06
C SER A 83 5.76 -10.15 -5.50
N GLY A 84 4.61 -10.57 -6.04
CA GLY A 84 3.50 -9.69 -6.47
C GLY A 84 2.88 -8.89 -5.34
N THR A 85 2.30 -7.74 -5.68
CA THR A 85 1.37 -7.09 -4.76
C THR A 85 -0.04 -7.60 -4.99
N TYR A 86 -0.54 -8.28 -3.97
CA TYR A 86 -1.89 -8.83 -3.83
C TYR A 86 -2.06 -9.23 -2.35
N ALA A 87 -3.25 -9.66 -1.94
CA ALA A 87 -3.53 -10.10 -0.57
C ALA A 87 -3.19 -9.06 0.50
N SER A 88 -3.21 -7.78 0.13
CA SER A 88 -2.87 -6.63 1.00
C SER A 88 -1.52 -6.80 1.74
N GLN A 89 -0.60 -7.59 1.19
CA GLN A 89 0.56 -8.09 1.95
C GLN A 89 1.69 -7.07 2.13
N PHE A 90 1.67 -5.98 1.36
CA PHE A 90 2.77 -5.02 1.29
C PHE A 90 3.10 -4.40 2.66
N ALA A 91 2.09 -3.99 3.42
CA ALA A 91 2.28 -3.37 4.74
C ALA A 91 2.95 -4.30 5.76
N VAL A 92 2.74 -5.62 5.61
CA VAL A 92 3.26 -6.65 6.51
C VAL A 92 4.60 -7.17 5.99
N SER A 93 4.58 -7.88 4.85
CA SER A 93 5.75 -8.56 4.31
C SER A 93 6.74 -7.59 3.69
N GLY A 94 6.22 -6.69 2.85
CA GLY A 94 7.03 -5.77 2.07
C GLY A 94 7.80 -4.79 2.94
N LEU A 95 7.09 -4.10 3.83
CA LEU A 95 7.72 -3.14 4.72
C LEU A 95 8.59 -3.78 5.80
N SER A 96 8.29 -5.00 6.25
CA SER A 96 9.21 -5.73 7.13
C SER A 96 10.53 -6.04 6.41
N ALA A 97 10.48 -6.29 5.10
CA ALA A 97 11.69 -6.46 4.29
C ALA A 97 12.47 -5.14 4.13
N VAL A 98 11.78 -4.04 3.83
CA VAL A 98 12.38 -2.69 3.72
C VAL A 98 13.04 -2.30 5.03
N HIS A 99 12.31 -2.41 6.13
CA HIS A 99 12.80 -2.12 7.47
C HIS A 99 14.03 -2.96 7.81
N GLY A 100 14.01 -4.27 7.55
CA GLY A 100 15.16 -5.15 7.77
C GLY A 100 16.40 -4.77 6.95
N ALA A 101 16.21 -4.34 5.70
CA ALA A 101 17.30 -3.84 4.85
C ALA A 101 17.86 -2.51 5.39
N ALA A 102 16.98 -1.58 5.76
CA ALA A 102 17.36 -0.30 6.34
C ALA A 102 18.10 -0.46 7.69
N GLN A 103 17.69 -1.41 8.54
CA GLN A 103 18.38 -1.71 9.80
C GLN A 103 19.78 -2.31 9.60
N LYS A 104 19.94 -3.17 8.58
CA LYS A 104 21.26 -3.66 8.18
C LYS A 104 22.15 -2.51 7.71
N LEU A 105 21.63 -1.63 6.85
CA LEU A 105 22.35 -0.45 6.39
C LEU A 105 22.73 0.47 7.56
N LYS A 106 21.80 0.73 8.47
CA LYS A 106 22.05 1.51 9.69
C LYS A 106 23.20 0.91 10.50
N THR A 107 23.23 -0.41 10.67
CA THR A 107 24.32 -1.12 11.35
C THR A 107 25.67 -0.91 10.67
N GLU A 108 25.76 -1.11 9.34
CA GLU A 108 27.00 -0.90 8.59
C GLU A 108 27.49 0.56 8.68
N MET A 109 26.58 1.53 8.49
CA MET A 109 26.88 2.95 8.60
C MET A 109 27.38 3.33 10.00
N LYS A 110 26.79 2.73 11.05
CA LYS A 110 27.14 2.98 12.44
C LYS A 110 28.53 2.45 12.80
N ARG A 111 28.86 1.23 12.36
CA ARG A 111 30.22 0.64 12.49
C ARG A 111 31.27 1.52 11.81
N LEU A 112 30.98 1.96 10.58
CA LEU A 112 31.89 2.83 9.85
C LEU A 112 32.06 4.20 10.51
N ALA A 113 30.97 4.81 10.97
CA ALA A 113 31.02 6.08 11.68
C ALA A 113 31.78 5.99 13.01
N ALA A 114 31.64 4.89 13.74
CA ALA A 114 32.36 4.63 14.99
C ALA A 114 33.88 4.63 14.76
N PHE A 115 34.34 3.96 13.69
CA PHE A 115 35.74 3.97 13.28
C PHE A 115 36.23 5.38 12.93
N LEU A 116 35.49 6.12 12.08
CA LEU A 116 35.90 7.45 11.63
C LEU A 116 35.90 8.50 12.75
N LEU A 117 34.96 8.40 13.68
CA LEU A 117 34.81 9.31 14.81
C LEU A 117 35.58 8.86 16.06
N LYS A 118 36.22 7.69 16.00
CA LYS A 118 37.00 7.09 17.10
C LYS A 118 36.20 7.01 18.41
N THR A 119 34.96 6.51 18.31
CA THR A 119 34.04 6.36 19.45
C THR A 119 33.32 5.02 19.39
N GLY A 120 32.76 4.57 20.51
CA GLY A 120 31.82 3.45 20.54
C GLY A 120 30.51 3.76 19.80
N GLU A 121 29.91 2.72 19.21
CA GLU A 121 28.65 2.82 18.47
C GLU A 121 27.48 3.31 19.35
N GLU A 122 27.44 2.93 20.61
CA GLU A 122 26.42 3.35 21.57
C GLU A 122 26.33 4.87 21.75
N ASN A 123 27.43 5.58 21.47
CA ASN A 123 27.54 7.04 21.56
C ASN A 123 27.18 7.75 20.25
N LEU A 124 26.71 7.03 19.24
CA LEU A 124 26.33 7.58 17.95
C LEU A 124 24.82 7.74 17.82
N GLU A 125 24.43 8.80 17.14
CA GLU A 125 23.04 9.05 16.75
C GLU A 125 22.96 9.56 15.31
N PHE A 126 21.89 9.12 14.64
CA PHE A 126 21.57 9.49 13.27
C PHE A 126 20.73 10.76 13.29
N GLY A 127 20.84 11.60 12.27
CA GLY A 127 20.03 12.80 12.18
C GLY A 127 20.36 13.71 11.01
N MET A 128 19.77 14.89 11.04
CA MET A 128 20.03 15.98 10.09
C MET A 128 20.94 17.04 10.73
N GLY A 129 21.94 17.49 9.97
CA GLY A 129 22.80 18.62 10.32
C GLY A 129 22.85 19.69 9.24
N GLN A 130 23.68 20.72 9.44
CA GLN A 130 23.83 21.83 8.48
C GLN A 130 24.31 21.38 7.09
N GLN A 131 25.03 20.26 7.02
CA GLN A 131 25.53 19.70 5.77
C GLN A 131 24.63 18.60 5.19
N GLY A 132 23.46 18.34 5.80
CA GLY A 132 22.54 17.27 5.41
C GLY A 132 22.58 16.07 6.36
N PRO A 133 22.23 14.86 5.90
CA PRO A 133 22.15 13.67 6.73
C PRO A 133 23.52 13.25 7.26
N GLN A 134 23.57 12.93 8.56
CA GLN A 134 24.80 12.68 9.28
C GLN A 134 24.62 11.72 10.46
N ILE A 135 25.74 11.17 10.90
CA ILE A 135 25.86 10.46 12.17
C ILE A 135 26.76 11.31 13.07
N ARG A 136 26.29 11.68 14.27
CA ARG A 136 27.06 12.47 15.23
C ARG A 136 27.29 11.72 16.53
N THR A 137 28.33 12.11 17.24
CA THR A 137 28.53 11.67 18.62
C THR A 137 27.54 12.39 19.54
N LYS A 138 27.00 11.72 20.56
CA LYS A 138 26.10 12.34 21.56
C LYS A 138 26.80 13.41 22.40
N ASP A 139 28.06 13.18 22.75
CA ASP A 139 28.80 13.98 23.72
C ASP A 139 29.67 15.09 23.11
N SER A 140 29.75 15.15 21.77
CA SER A 140 30.58 16.13 21.07
C SER A 140 29.89 16.66 19.82
N ARG A 141 30.44 17.74 19.24
CA ARG A 141 29.97 18.27 17.95
C ARG A 141 30.55 17.52 16.75
N ASN A 142 31.30 16.44 16.95
CA ASN A 142 31.88 15.66 15.87
C ASN A 142 30.79 14.86 15.15
N PHE A 143 30.86 14.87 13.82
CA PHE A 143 29.93 14.16 12.96
C PHE A 143 30.63 13.67 11.70
N VAL A 144 30.01 12.70 11.05
CA VAL A 144 30.35 12.26 9.70
C VAL A 144 29.07 12.28 8.88
N ASN A 145 29.10 12.94 7.73
CA ASN A 145 27.94 12.99 6.83
C ASN A 145 27.89 11.74 5.94
N TYR A 146 26.72 11.47 5.34
CA TYR A 146 26.52 10.22 4.58
C TYR A 146 27.41 10.13 3.33
N TRP A 147 27.75 11.26 2.70
CA TRP A 147 28.66 11.26 1.55
C TRP A 147 30.08 10.86 1.92
N GLN A 148 30.55 11.25 3.11
CA GLN A 148 31.86 10.84 3.59
C GLN A 148 31.89 9.33 3.89
N LEU A 149 30.83 8.78 4.50
CA LEU A 149 30.69 7.32 4.70
C LEU A 149 30.77 6.59 3.35
N ALA A 150 29.99 7.04 2.37
CA ALA A 150 30.01 6.49 1.02
C ALA A 150 31.39 6.60 0.36
N ASN A 151 32.08 7.73 0.50
CA ASN A 151 33.39 7.95 -0.09
C ASN A 151 34.46 7.02 0.48
N VAL A 152 34.42 6.76 1.80
CA VAL A 152 35.36 5.83 2.45
C VAL A 152 35.21 4.42 1.89
N VAL A 153 33.98 3.94 1.73
CA VAL A 153 33.74 2.58 1.22
C VAL A 153 34.04 2.44 -0.27
N ASN A 154 33.71 3.46 -1.08
CA ASN A 154 33.78 3.35 -2.54
C ASN A 154 35.06 3.88 -3.19
N VAL A 155 35.82 4.74 -2.49
CA VAL A 155 36.99 5.43 -3.06
C VAL A 155 38.23 5.27 -2.17
N ASN A 156 38.09 5.52 -0.88
CA ASN A 156 39.20 5.56 0.07
C ASN A 156 39.30 4.29 0.92
N SER A 157 38.97 3.12 0.37
CA SER A 157 38.85 1.87 1.12
C SER A 157 40.15 1.41 1.79
N ALA A 158 41.31 1.87 1.31
CA ALA A 158 42.62 1.57 1.90
C ALA A 158 42.80 2.08 3.34
N VAL A 159 41.95 2.99 3.82
CA VAL A 159 41.98 3.47 5.21
C VAL A 159 41.21 2.57 6.17
N LEU A 160 40.42 1.62 5.66
CA LEU A 160 39.64 0.71 6.48
C LEU A 160 40.55 -0.36 7.08
N PRO A 161 40.33 -0.76 8.34
CA PRO A 161 40.97 -1.93 8.91
C PRO A 161 40.27 -3.21 8.40
N GLU A 162 40.93 -4.35 8.53
CA GLU A 162 40.49 -5.63 7.96
C GLU A 162 39.08 -6.04 8.43
N GLU A 163 38.74 -5.77 9.69
CA GLU A 163 37.44 -6.06 10.28
C GLU A 163 36.26 -5.28 9.66
N LEU A 164 36.53 -4.26 8.85
CA LEU A 164 35.53 -3.44 8.15
C LEU A 164 35.52 -3.66 6.63
N TYR A 165 36.36 -4.54 6.07
CA TYR A 165 36.42 -4.78 4.62
C TYR A 165 35.12 -5.33 4.01
N GLU A 166 34.28 -6.00 4.80
CA GLU A 166 33.00 -6.51 4.33
C GLU A 166 31.89 -5.45 4.24
N LEU A 167 32.12 -4.23 4.75
CA LEU A 167 31.13 -3.16 4.69
C LEU A 167 30.97 -2.68 3.24
N THR A 168 29.74 -2.70 2.72
CA THR A 168 29.45 -2.32 1.34
C THR A 168 28.51 -1.13 1.24
N LEU A 169 27.73 -0.86 2.30
CA LEU A 169 26.58 0.05 2.28
C LEU A 169 25.53 -0.35 1.22
N ASN A 170 25.53 -1.62 0.81
CA ASN A 170 24.56 -2.21 -0.12
C ASN A 170 23.92 -3.44 0.53
N CYS A 171 22.79 -3.23 1.20
CA CYS A 171 22.21 -4.26 2.05
C CYS A 171 21.01 -4.94 1.39
N ARG A 172 21.05 -6.28 1.35
CA ARG A 172 19.89 -7.12 1.03
C ARG A 172 19.32 -7.74 2.30
N TYR A 173 17.99 -7.73 2.39
CA TYR A 173 17.25 -8.42 3.43
C TYR A 173 16.07 -9.18 2.83
N VAL A 174 15.89 -10.42 3.30
CA VAL A 174 14.75 -11.26 2.95
C VAL A 174 13.98 -11.49 4.24
N TRP A 175 12.81 -10.88 4.35
CA TRP A 175 11.93 -11.16 5.47
C TRP A 175 11.29 -12.53 5.30
N ARG A 176 11.29 -13.32 6.36
CA ARG A 176 10.61 -14.62 6.41
C ARG A 176 9.45 -14.48 7.38
N ALA A 177 8.25 -14.63 6.86
CA ALA A 177 7.05 -14.65 7.67
C ALA A 177 7.18 -15.70 8.79
N PRO A 178 6.82 -15.37 10.04
CA PRO A 178 6.78 -16.34 11.15
C PRO A 178 5.55 -17.27 11.01
N PHE A 179 5.44 -17.93 9.87
CA PHE A 179 4.30 -18.75 9.47
C PHE A 179 4.63 -20.23 9.64
N LYS A 180 3.66 -21.00 10.16
CA LYS A 180 3.74 -22.47 10.23
C LYS A 180 2.77 -23.05 9.20
N VAL A 181 3.22 -24.07 8.46
CA VAL A 181 2.36 -24.77 7.51
C VAL A 181 1.17 -25.39 8.28
N PRO A 182 -0.08 -25.10 7.90
CA PRO A 182 -1.25 -25.69 8.55
C PRO A 182 -1.27 -27.22 8.45
N ASP A 183 -1.79 -27.88 9.47
CA ASP A 183 -2.09 -29.31 9.46
C ASP A 183 -3.32 -29.53 8.55
N LYS A 184 -3.07 -30.09 7.36
CA LYS A 184 -4.11 -30.32 6.35
C LYS A 184 -5.08 -31.43 6.74
N GLU A 185 -4.63 -32.43 7.50
CA GLU A 185 -5.48 -33.54 7.93
C GLU A 185 -6.44 -33.07 9.02
N LYS A 186 -5.92 -32.33 10.02
CA LYS A 186 -6.72 -31.78 11.12
C LYS A 186 -7.46 -30.50 10.78
N LYS A 187 -7.20 -29.92 9.60
CA LYS A 187 -7.70 -28.60 9.18
C LYS A 187 -7.42 -27.52 10.23
N TYR A 188 -6.23 -27.55 10.82
CA TYR A 188 -5.85 -26.68 11.93
C TYR A 188 -4.58 -25.90 11.62
N GLY A 189 -4.61 -24.59 11.83
CA GLY A 189 -3.45 -23.71 11.66
C GLY A 189 -3.87 -22.28 11.34
N SER A 190 -2.93 -21.35 11.48
CA SER A 190 -3.14 -19.97 10.99
C SER A 190 -2.96 -19.96 9.48
N LEU A 191 -3.93 -19.40 8.76
CA LEU A 191 -3.86 -19.26 7.29
C LEU A 191 -3.38 -17.87 6.85
N THR A 192 -3.30 -16.92 7.78
CA THR A 192 -2.81 -15.56 7.54
C THR A 192 -1.92 -15.10 8.70
N LEU A 193 -1.17 -14.03 8.49
CA LEU A 193 -0.32 -13.37 9.49
C LEU A 193 -1.05 -12.25 10.21
N THR A 194 -2.03 -11.63 9.56
CA THR A 194 -2.75 -10.48 10.11
C THR A 194 -4.22 -10.56 9.76
N TYR A 195 -5.05 -10.13 10.69
CA TYR A 195 -6.48 -9.92 10.49
C TYR A 195 -6.76 -8.43 10.64
N ALA A 196 -6.94 -7.75 9.50
CA ALA A 196 -7.56 -6.43 9.48
C ALA A 196 -9.07 -6.59 9.57
N SER A 197 -9.74 -5.55 10.04
CA SER A 197 -11.19 -5.55 10.19
C SER A 197 -11.75 -4.22 9.74
N GLN A 198 -12.97 -4.26 9.20
CA GLN A 198 -13.71 -3.07 8.85
C GLN A 198 -15.15 -3.24 9.30
N LEU A 199 -15.74 -2.14 9.73
CA LEU A 199 -17.15 -2.04 10.07
C LEU A 199 -17.74 -0.91 9.23
N HIS A 200 -18.76 -1.24 8.47
CA HIS A 200 -19.44 -0.29 7.59
C HIS A 200 -20.92 -0.27 7.95
N ILE A 201 -21.49 0.93 8.03
CA ILE A 201 -22.92 1.16 8.29
C ILE A 201 -23.44 2.08 7.19
N ALA A 202 -24.55 1.69 6.57
CA ALA A 202 -25.26 2.52 5.62
C ALA A 202 -26.71 2.70 6.05
N VAL A 203 -27.23 3.90 5.88
CA VAL A 203 -28.66 4.18 5.92
C VAL A 203 -29.11 4.36 4.48
N VAL A 204 -30.08 3.56 4.04
CA VAL A 204 -30.58 3.59 2.67
C VAL A 204 -32.08 3.84 2.63
N GLU A 205 -32.52 4.48 1.56
CA GLU A 205 -33.91 4.65 1.17
C GLU A 205 -34.10 4.04 -0.23
N ILE A 206 -35.25 3.43 -0.49
CA ILE A 206 -35.62 2.95 -1.83
C ILE A 206 -36.80 3.80 -2.30
N ASP A 207 -36.61 4.52 -3.39
CA ASP A 207 -37.69 5.29 -4.02
C ASP A 207 -38.79 4.32 -4.49
N ARG A 208 -40.05 4.61 -4.13
CA ARG A 208 -41.16 3.66 -4.34
C ARG A 208 -41.65 3.59 -5.78
N ASP A 209 -41.39 4.62 -6.57
CA ASP A 209 -41.88 4.73 -7.94
C ASP A 209 -40.81 4.25 -8.94
N THR A 210 -39.54 4.50 -8.63
CA THR A 210 -38.40 4.20 -9.49
C THR A 210 -37.55 3.03 -9.02
N PHE A 211 -37.69 2.61 -7.75
CA PHE A 211 -36.92 1.55 -7.11
C PHE A 211 -35.41 1.83 -7.03
N ILE A 212 -34.99 3.08 -7.28
CA ILE A 212 -33.60 3.50 -7.17
C ILE A 212 -33.23 3.58 -5.67
N PRO A 213 -32.17 2.88 -5.23
CA PRO A 213 -31.65 3.05 -3.88
C PRO A 213 -30.87 4.34 -3.73
N HIS A 214 -31.14 5.06 -2.64
CA HIS A 214 -30.41 6.24 -2.21
C HIS A 214 -29.67 5.96 -0.89
N ILE A 215 -28.37 6.25 -0.84
CA ILE A 215 -27.58 6.16 0.38
C ILE A 215 -27.69 7.51 1.09
N LEU A 216 -28.37 7.54 2.24
CA LEU A 216 -28.64 8.75 3.01
C LEU A 216 -27.48 9.10 3.96
N ASP A 217 -26.84 8.08 4.53
CA ASP A 217 -25.68 8.25 5.41
C ASP A 217 -24.78 7.01 5.32
N TYR A 218 -23.48 7.20 5.48
CA TYR A 218 -22.49 6.12 5.37
C TYR A 218 -21.32 6.34 6.32
N VAL A 219 -20.99 5.31 7.10
CA VAL A 219 -19.87 5.30 8.03
C VAL A 219 -18.97 4.11 7.70
N ALA A 220 -17.65 4.35 7.66
CA ALA A 220 -16.63 3.32 7.55
C ALA A 220 -15.63 3.44 8.70
N VAL A 221 -15.44 2.35 9.43
CA VAL A 221 -14.45 2.22 10.51
C VAL A 221 -13.47 1.12 10.14
N ASP A 222 -12.18 1.42 10.14
CA ASP A 222 -11.14 0.43 9.85
C ASP A 222 -10.25 0.09 11.05
N ASP A 223 -9.66 -1.11 11.03
CA ASP A 223 -8.56 -1.53 11.88
C ASP A 223 -7.45 -2.13 11.00
N CYS A 224 -6.58 -1.28 10.47
CA CYS A 224 -5.31 -1.70 9.85
C CYS A 224 -4.17 -1.87 10.86
N GLY A 225 -4.43 -1.95 12.17
CA GLY A 225 -3.40 -1.81 13.18
C GLY A 225 -2.76 -0.43 13.10
N LYS A 226 -1.44 -0.34 13.30
CA LYS A 226 -0.75 0.95 13.28
C LYS A 226 -0.83 1.61 11.91
N VAL A 227 -1.43 2.79 11.84
CA VAL A 227 -1.56 3.57 10.61
C VAL A 227 -0.19 4.15 10.22
N ILE A 228 0.32 3.76 9.07
CA ILE A 228 1.62 4.24 8.56
C ILE A 228 1.48 5.65 7.98
N ASN A 229 0.46 5.88 7.18
CA ASN A 229 0.21 7.14 6.50
C ASN A 229 -1.31 7.39 6.44
N PRO A 230 -1.87 8.23 7.33
CA PRO A 230 -3.32 8.38 7.47
C PRO A 230 -4.04 8.84 6.19
N PRO A 231 -3.57 9.86 5.45
CA PRO A 231 -4.21 10.27 4.20
C PRO A 231 -4.28 9.15 3.14
N ILE A 232 -3.24 8.32 3.05
CA ILE A 232 -3.22 7.18 2.12
C ILE A 232 -4.23 6.11 2.56
N VAL A 233 -4.26 5.78 3.85
CA VAL A 233 -5.20 4.77 4.39
C VAL A 233 -6.65 5.24 4.20
N GLU A 234 -6.94 6.50 4.54
CA GLU A 234 -8.25 7.10 4.30
C GLU A 234 -8.62 7.00 2.81
N GLY A 235 -7.74 7.42 1.90
CA GLY A 235 -7.98 7.31 0.45
C GLY A 235 -8.25 5.88 -0.03
N GLN A 236 -7.57 4.88 0.54
CA GLN A 236 -7.82 3.46 0.25
C GLN A 236 -9.21 3.02 0.72
N VAL A 237 -9.61 3.42 1.93
CA VAL A 237 -10.95 3.12 2.46
C VAL A 237 -12.03 3.78 1.59
N TYR A 238 -11.83 5.02 1.14
CA TYR A 238 -12.75 5.68 0.21
C TYR A 238 -12.85 4.93 -1.13
N GLY A 239 -11.71 4.57 -1.74
CA GLY A 239 -11.70 3.85 -3.02
C GLY A 239 -12.34 2.46 -2.92
N ALA A 240 -12.00 1.71 -1.87
CA ALA A 240 -12.63 0.42 -1.57
C ALA A 240 -14.14 0.56 -1.34
N THR A 241 -14.56 1.61 -0.62
CA THR A 241 -15.97 1.93 -0.40
C THR A 241 -16.69 2.17 -1.72
N ALA A 242 -16.08 2.93 -2.62
CA ALA A 242 -16.62 3.19 -3.94
C ALA A 242 -16.82 1.88 -4.72
N HIS A 243 -15.77 1.05 -4.84
CA HIS A 243 -15.84 -0.22 -5.56
C HIS A 243 -16.90 -1.16 -4.99
N GLY A 244 -17.04 -1.24 -3.66
CA GLY A 244 -18.03 -2.11 -3.06
C GLY A 244 -19.47 -1.60 -3.24
N ILE A 245 -19.70 -0.29 -3.20
CA ILE A 245 -21.02 0.30 -3.54
C ILE A 245 -21.33 0.06 -5.03
N GLY A 246 -20.36 0.27 -5.91
CA GLY A 246 -20.46 0.02 -7.35
C GLY A 246 -20.85 -1.43 -7.62
N ALA A 247 -20.12 -2.39 -7.05
CA ALA A 247 -20.42 -3.81 -7.15
C ALA A 247 -21.80 -4.18 -6.61
N ALA A 248 -22.28 -3.50 -5.56
CA ALA A 248 -23.59 -3.80 -4.97
C ALA A 248 -24.78 -3.25 -5.78
N LEU A 249 -24.61 -2.14 -6.51
CA LEU A 249 -25.74 -1.40 -7.08
C LEU A 249 -25.66 -1.15 -8.60
N MET A 250 -24.45 -1.17 -9.19
CA MET A 250 -24.21 -0.66 -10.55
C MET A 250 -23.45 -1.64 -11.46
N GLU A 251 -22.45 -2.33 -10.92
CA GLU A 251 -21.45 -3.06 -11.70
C GLU A 251 -21.78 -4.56 -11.76
N SER A 252 -22.01 -5.08 -12.98
CA SER A 252 -22.31 -6.51 -13.20
C SER A 252 -21.70 -7.03 -14.49
N CYS A 253 -21.20 -8.27 -14.45
CA CYS A 253 -20.67 -9.00 -15.60
C CYS A 253 -21.76 -9.89 -16.19
N VAL A 254 -22.50 -9.37 -17.18
CA VAL A 254 -23.64 -10.08 -17.79
C VAL A 254 -23.17 -10.82 -19.03
N TYR A 255 -23.63 -12.06 -19.20
CA TYR A 255 -23.32 -12.90 -20.35
C TYR A 255 -24.59 -13.36 -21.06
N ASP A 256 -24.54 -13.50 -22.38
CA ASP A 256 -25.61 -14.14 -23.15
C ASP A 256 -25.56 -15.68 -23.04
N ALA A 257 -26.52 -16.35 -23.67
CA ALA A 257 -26.68 -17.81 -23.61
C ALA A 257 -25.51 -18.61 -24.23
N VAL A 258 -24.64 -17.98 -25.01
CA VAL A 258 -23.47 -18.62 -25.63
C VAL A 258 -22.15 -18.14 -25.02
N GLY A 259 -22.20 -17.29 -23.99
CA GLY A 259 -21.05 -16.85 -23.21
C GLY A 259 -20.38 -15.55 -23.69
N ASN A 260 -21.05 -14.74 -24.53
CA ASN A 260 -20.51 -13.41 -24.85
C ASN A 260 -20.81 -12.43 -23.71
N MET A 261 -19.81 -11.66 -23.30
CA MET A 261 -19.97 -10.61 -22.28
C MET A 261 -20.73 -9.42 -22.87
N LEU A 262 -21.92 -9.15 -22.33
CA LEU A 262 -22.79 -8.05 -22.75
C LEU A 262 -22.37 -6.71 -22.12
N THR A 263 -21.66 -6.75 -21.00
CA THR A 263 -21.17 -5.55 -20.29
C THR A 263 -19.66 -5.33 -20.48
N ALA A 264 -19.18 -5.47 -21.73
CA ALA A 264 -17.75 -5.39 -22.05
C ALA A 264 -17.20 -3.96 -22.24
N THR A 265 -18.05 -2.94 -22.20
CA THR A 265 -17.66 -1.52 -22.37
C THR A 265 -18.12 -0.68 -21.18
N PHE A 266 -17.49 0.48 -20.93
CA PHE A 266 -17.94 1.39 -19.88
C PHE A 266 -19.31 2.03 -20.10
N SER A 267 -19.90 1.86 -21.29
CA SER A 267 -21.30 2.26 -21.52
C SER A 267 -22.27 1.27 -20.86
N ASP A 268 -21.90 -0.01 -20.82
CA ASP A 268 -22.75 -1.11 -20.37
C ASP A 268 -22.37 -1.58 -18.95
N TYR A 269 -21.08 -1.62 -18.64
CA TYR A 269 -20.53 -1.73 -17.29
C TYR A 269 -20.27 -0.32 -16.77
N THR A 270 -21.24 0.30 -16.11
CA THR A 270 -21.08 1.66 -15.60
C THR A 270 -20.31 1.62 -14.27
N PRO A 271 -19.04 2.05 -14.22
CA PRO A 271 -18.32 2.12 -12.95
C PRO A 271 -18.96 3.19 -12.06
N ILE A 272 -18.84 3.01 -10.74
CA ILE A 272 -19.29 4.03 -9.81
C ILE A 272 -18.65 5.41 -10.11
N THR A 273 -19.45 6.46 -10.02
CA THR A 273 -18.99 7.85 -10.23
C THR A 273 -19.05 8.67 -8.96
N ALA A 274 -18.43 9.85 -8.96
CA ALA A 274 -18.51 10.79 -7.86
C ALA A 274 -19.96 11.21 -7.51
N MET A 275 -20.88 11.15 -8.47
CA MET A 275 -22.31 11.48 -8.25
C MET A 275 -23.06 10.38 -7.49
N ASN A 276 -22.52 9.16 -7.47
CA ASN A 276 -23.11 8.02 -6.77
C ASN A 276 -22.48 7.79 -5.39
N MET A 277 -21.37 8.46 -5.11
CA MET A 277 -20.67 8.29 -3.84
C MET A 277 -21.37 9.08 -2.72
N PRO A 278 -21.67 8.43 -1.58
CA PRO A 278 -22.09 9.16 -0.39
C PRO A 278 -20.90 9.89 0.23
N ASN A 279 -21.18 10.88 1.08
CA ASN A 279 -20.17 11.40 1.99
C ASN A 279 -19.84 10.32 3.03
N VAL A 280 -18.66 9.71 2.92
CA VAL A 280 -18.22 8.65 3.84
C VAL A 280 -17.67 9.27 5.11
N LYS A 281 -18.33 9.02 6.25
CA LYS A 281 -17.78 9.36 7.57
C LYS A 281 -16.75 8.31 7.94
N TYR A 282 -15.49 8.72 7.99
CA TYR A 282 -14.37 7.83 8.25
C TYR A 282 -13.92 7.90 9.72
N ALA A 283 -13.67 6.75 10.32
CA ALA A 283 -12.98 6.61 11.59
C ALA A 283 -12.06 5.39 11.56
N HIS A 284 -11.17 5.26 12.54
CA HIS A 284 -10.32 4.08 12.67
C HIS A 284 -10.14 3.70 14.14
N ILE A 285 -9.82 2.44 14.36
CA ILE A 285 -9.30 1.93 15.62
C ILE A 285 -7.94 1.29 15.36
N GLU A 286 -7.09 1.24 16.37
CA GLU A 286 -5.74 0.68 16.24
C GLU A 286 -5.58 -0.54 17.13
N THR A 287 -5.51 -1.73 16.51
CA THR A 287 -5.09 -2.96 17.19
C THR A 287 -3.80 -3.46 16.55
N PRO A 288 -2.61 -3.14 17.10
CA PRO A 288 -1.35 -3.48 16.45
C PRO A 288 -1.14 -4.99 16.24
N SER A 289 -0.61 -5.35 15.07
CA SER A 289 -0.23 -6.73 14.76
C SER A 289 1.07 -7.14 15.48
N PRO A 290 1.13 -8.31 16.14
CA PRO A 290 2.39 -8.83 16.70
C PRO A 290 3.33 -9.41 15.63
N HIS A 291 2.89 -9.50 14.36
CA HIS A 291 3.61 -10.19 13.29
C HIS A 291 4.22 -9.27 12.23
N SER A 292 3.96 -7.95 12.30
CA SER A 292 4.61 -6.95 11.46
C SER A 292 5.55 -6.07 12.28
N TYR A 293 6.61 -5.55 11.66
CA TYR A 293 7.60 -4.73 12.38
C TYR A 293 7.00 -3.44 12.97
N SER A 294 6.01 -2.85 12.32
CA SER A 294 5.38 -1.59 12.72
C SER A 294 4.09 -1.78 13.52
N GLY A 295 3.56 -3.00 13.62
CA GLY A 295 2.20 -3.22 14.09
C GLY A 295 1.11 -2.95 13.06
N ALA A 296 1.45 -2.59 11.82
CA ALA A 296 0.50 -2.43 10.73
C ALA A 296 -0.04 -3.78 10.20
N LYS A 297 -1.22 -3.76 9.61
CA LYS A 297 -1.91 -4.86 8.93
C LYS A 297 -2.19 -4.46 7.48
N GLY A 298 -2.59 -5.41 6.63
CA GLY A 298 -3.02 -5.12 5.26
C GLY A 298 -4.37 -4.40 5.22
N MET A 299 -4.54 -3.43 4.30
CA MET A 299 -5.76 -2.60 4.17
C MET A 299 -6.15 -2.29 2.70
N GLY A 300 -5.63 -3.05 1.72
CA GLY A 300 -5.86 -2.76 0.30
C GLY A 300 -7.16 -3.36 -0.28
N GLU A 301 -7.73 -4.37 0.38
CA GLU A 301 -8.82 -5.20 -0.18
C GLU A 301 -10.16 -4.99 0.56
N GLY A 302 -10.39 -3.80 1.09
CA GLY A 302 -11.58 -3.50 1.90
C GLY A 302 -12.91 -3.46 1.16
N GLY A 303 -12.91 -3.66 -0.17
CA GLY A 303 -14.09 -3.48 -1.03
C GLY A 303 -15.23 -4.47 -0.78
N ALA A 304 -14.98 -5.56 -0.04
CA ALA A 304 -16.02 -6.51 0.32
C ALA A 304 -16.99 -5.98 1.40
N ALA A 305 -16.50 -5.17 2.36
CA ALA A 305 -17.34 -4.68 3.45
C ALA A 305 -18.53 -3.83 2.94
N PRO A 306 -18.35 -2.88 2.01
CA PRO A 306 -19.47 -2.11 1.46
C PRO A 306 -20.52 -2.95 0.73
N ILE A 307 -20.13 -4.03 0.03
CA ILE A 307 -21.08 -4.92 -0.66
C ILE A 307 -22.07 -5.49 0.36
N HIS A 308 -21.53 -6.10 1.43
CA HIS A 308 -22.35 -6.65 2.50
C HIS A 308 -23.21 -5.60 3.21
N THR A 309 -22.65 -4.42 3.46
CA THR A 309 -23.37 -3.32 4.12
C THR A 309 -24.55 -2.84 3.29
N ILE A 310 -24.39 -2.66 1.98
CA ILE A 310 -25.49 -2.23 1.10
C ILE A 310 -26.55 -3.33 1.00
N SER A 311 -26.16 -4.60 0.77
CA SER A 311 -27.12 -5.71 0.73
C SER A 311 -27.90 -5.85 2.03
N ALA A 312 -27.24 -5.69 3.19
CA ALA A 312 -27.90 -5.75 4.49
C ALA A 312 -28.85 -4.58 4.73
N ALA A 313 -28.47 -3.36 4.32
CA ALA A 313 -29.33 -2.18 4.43
C ALA A 313 -30.57 -2.29 3.52
N LEU A 314 -30.41 -2.83 2.30
CA LEU A 314 -31.54 -3.13 1.41
C LEU A 314 -32.44 -4.23 1.97
N GLN A 315 -31.86 -5.28 2.56
CA GLN A 315 -32.61 -6.32 3.25
C GLN A 315 -33.46 -5.73 4.38
N ASP A 316 -32.90 -4.84 5.20
CA ASP A 316 -33.62 -4.18 6.28
C ASP A 316 -34.79 -3.34 5.73
N ALA A 317 -34.53 -2.51 4.72
CA ALA A 317 -35.55 -1.68 4.07
C ALA A 317 -36.72 -2.49 3.49
N LEU A 318 -36.45 -3.70 2.99
CA LEU A 318 -37.43 -4.56 2.32
C LEU A 318 -38.03 -5.65 3.22
N TYR A 319 -37.55 -5.80 4.46
CA TYR A 319 -37.92 -6.90 5.34
C TYR A 319 -39.44 -7.01 5.55
N SER A 320 -40.10 -5.88 5.80
CA SER A 320 -41.56 -5.81 6.00
C SER A 320 -42.38 -6.20 4.76
N SER A 321 -41.76 -6.16 3.57
CA SER A 321 -42.40 -6.56 2.30
C SER A 321 -42.24 -8.05 2.00
N GLY A 322 -41.61 -8.83 2.90
CA GLY A 322 -41.42 -10.27 2.73
C GLY A 322 -40.35 -10.66 1.69
N ILE A 323 -39.49 -9.71 1.33
CA ILE A 323 -38.39 -9.90 0.36
C ILE A 323 -37.12 -10.28 1.12
N LEU A 324 -36.40 -11.29 0.61
CA LEU A 324 -35.12 -11.77 1.11
C LEU A 324 -34.01 -11.56 0.08
N VAL A 325 -33.15 -10.57 0.32
CA VAL A 325 -32.00 -10.26 -0.53
C VAL A 325 -30.97 -11.36 -0.41
N THR A 326 -30.80 -12.14 -1.47
CA THR A 326 -29.85 -13.28 -1.51
C THR A 326 -28.69 -13.09 -2.50
N ASP A 327 -28.67 -11.98 -3.23
CA ASP A 327 -27.60 -11.63 -4.17
C ASP A 327 -26.83 -10.40 -3.68
N SER A 328 -25.57 -10.29 -4.10
CA SER A 328 -24.74 -9.11 -3.86
C SER A 328 -25.11 -7.94 -4.78
N PHE A 329 -25.67 -8.18 -5.96
CA PHE A 329 -25.99 -7.13 -6.93
C PHE A 329 -27.51 -6.80 -6.94
N ASN A 330 -27.85 -5.58 -6.56
CA ASN A 330 -29.23 -5.14 -6.27
C ASN A 330 -29.52 -3.76 -6.88
N ASN A 331 -29.56 -3.67 -8.21
CA ASN A 331 -29.94 -2.45 -8.90
C ASN A 331 -31.46 -2.20 -8.89
N ALA A 332 -31.89 -1.03 -9.39
CA ALA A 332 -33.31 -0.63 -9.39
C ALA A 332 -34.24 -1.63 -10.11
N ASP A 333 -33.82 -2.20 -11.25
CA ASP A 333 -34.62 -3.18 -11.99
C ASP A 333 -34.79 -4.48 -11.21
N THR A 334 -33.72 -4.99 -10.59
CA THR A 334 -33.77 -6.15 -9.70
C THR A 334 -34.74 -5.90 -8.54
N LEU A 335 -34.67 -4.72 -7.91
CA LEU A 335 -35.57 -4.36 -6.81
C LEU A 335 -37.04 -4.25 -7.26
N TYR A 336 -37.30 -3.66 -8.43
CA TYR A 336 -38.63 -3.62 -9.02
C TYR A 336 -39.20 -5.03 -9.28
N ARG A 337 -38.40 -5.93 -9.87
CA ARG A 337 -38.79 -7.33 -10.10
C ARG A 337 -39.07 -8.08 -8.80
N ALA A 338 -38.31 -7.80 -7.74
CA ALA A 338 -38.53 -8.39 -6.42
C ALA A 338 -39.85 -7.90 -5.78
N VAL A 339 -40.07 -6.59 -5.74
CA VAL A 339 -41.18 -5.98 -4.98
C VAL A 339 -42.50 -6.03 -5.73
N VAL A 340 -42.50 -5.64 -7.02
CA VAL A 340 -43.73 -5.50 -7.81
C VAL A 340 -44.10 -6.79 -8.51
N LYS A 341 -43.14 -7.41 -9.20
CA LYS A 341 -43.41 -8.63 -9.97
C LYS A 341 -43.34 -9.91 -9.15
N LYS A 342 -42.72 -9.84 -7.96
CA LYS A 342 -42.49 -11.00 -7.08
C LYS A 342 -41.75 -12.14 -7.77
N GLU A 343 -40.81 -11.80 -8.65
CA GLU A 343 -40.09 -12.77 -9.50
C GLU A 343 -38.83 -13.34 -8.83
N ILE A 344 -38.25 -12.59 -7.89
CA ILE A 344 -36.99 -12.92 -7.24
C ILE A 344 -37.08 -12.65 -5.74
N TYR A 345 -36.19 -13.25 -4.95
CA TYR A 345 -36.02 -12.95 -3.52
C TYR A 345 -37.28 -13.19 -2.66
N GLN A 346 -38.19 -14.08 -3.08
CA GLN A 346 -39.41 -14.35 -2.31
C GLN A 346 -39.12 -15.30 -1.14
N ALA A 347 -39.45 -14.89 0.08
CA ALA A 347 -39.23 -15.71 1.27
C ALA A 347 -39.96 -17.07 1.22
N GLY A 348 -41.14 -17.09 0.62
CA GLY A 348 -41.97 -18.31 0.49
C GLY A 348 -41.35 -19.41 -0.36
N ASP A 349 -40.42 -19.06 -1.26
CA ASP A 349 -39.76 -20.02 -2.15
C ASP A 349 -38.54 -20.68 -1.50
N LEU A 350 -38.03 -20.10 -0.41
CA LEU A 350 -36.80 -20.56 0.27
C LEU A 350 -37.07 -21.47 1.48
N VAL A 351 -38.26 -21.41 2.07
CA VAL A 351 -38.60 -22.18 3.27
C VAL A 351 -39.89 -22.98 3.05
N LYS A 352 -39.77 -24.31 2.94
CA LYS A 352 -40.92 -25.22 3.07
C LYS A 352 -41.38 -25.26 4.53
N MET A 353 -42.49 -24.60 4.82
CA MET A 353 -43.17 -24.73 6.12
C MET A 353 -43.90 -26.06 6.19
N GLU A 354 -43.27 -27.10 6.74
CA GLU A 354 -43.97 -28.33 7.11
C GLU A 354 -44.77 -28.10 8.40
N LYS A 355 -46.11 -28.05 8.30
CA LYS A 355 -46.97 -28.17 9.48
C LYS A 355 -46.87 -29.60 10.01
N ARG A 356 -46.21 -29.78 11.16
CA ARG A 356 -46.32 -31.03 11.92
C ARG A 356 -47.78 -31.21 12.37
N ALA A 357 -48.35 -32.37 12.03
CA ALA A 357 -49.70 -32.79 12.40
C ALA A 357 -49.82 -33.09 13.90
#